data_AF-A0A915D3L7-F1
#
_entry.id   AF-A0A915D3L7-F1
#
_cell.length_a   1.000
_cell.length_b   1.000
_cell.length_c   1.000
_cell.angle_alpha   90.00
_cell.angle_beta   90.00
_cell.angle_gamma   90.00
#
_symmetry.space_group_name_H-M   'P 1'
#
loop_
_entity.id
_entity.type
_entity.pdbx_description
1 polymer ?
#
loop_
_entity_poly.entity_id
_entity_poly.type
_entity_poly.pdbx_seq_one_letter_code
_entity_poly.pdbx_strand_id
1 'polypeptide(L)'
;METIIQWRQKYYKQVDATHMCDESQHVQNAFIYCYGPLLEAVNYHALFKDSKDFVDMPLKNSPDDTQKAFDKQFGVNIHPEDIDPIQLNIFVEAYFSKAGSELINCTPSDWTEFPAKIMSIQDPKMREWALNLNRIWKTLCKRVLPEIANQVDRYSLIYMPYEFIAPGGRFRELYYWDATGSLKV
;
A
#
# COMPACT_ATOMS: atom_id res chain seq x y z
N MET A 1 6.60 8.81 -31.56
CA MET A 1 5.61 8.58 -30.49
C MET A 1 6.36 8.59 -29.17
N GLU A 2 6.14 9.60 -28.33
CA GLU A 2 6.71 9.64 -26.96
C GLU A 2 6.11 8.48 -26.15
N THR A 3 6.93 7.76 -25.37
CA THR A 3 6.44 6.72 -24.46
C THR A 3 5.79 7.35 -23.22
N ILE A 4 4.93 6.60 -22.51
CA ILE A 4 4.30 7.06 -21.25
C ILE A 4 5.36 7.53 -20.24
N ILE A 5 6.54 6.88 -20.23
CA ILE A 5 7.68 7.24 -19.38
C ILE A 5 8.26 8.60 -19.80
N GLN A 6 8.51 8.79 -21.10
CA GLN A 6 9.02 10.07 -21.63
C GLN A 6 8.04 11.21 -21.39
N TRP A 7 6.74 10.96 -21.52
CA TRP A 7 5.70 11.94 -21.21
C TRP A 7 5.67 12.29 -19.71
N ARG A 8 5.77 11.30 -18.80
CA ARG A 8 5.84 11.54 -17.35
C ARG A 8 7.05 12.36 -16.95
N GLN A 9 8.24 12.03 -17.46
CA GLN A 9 9.46 12.80 -17.20
C GLN A 9 9.36 14.24 -17.70
N LYS A 10 8.77 14.43 -18.89
CA LYS A 10 8.51 15.76 -19.45
C LYS A 10 7.48 16.56 -18.64
N TYR A 11 6.44 15.90 -18.14
CA TYR A 11 5.43 16.50 -17.27
C TYR A 11 6.01 16.89 -15.90
N TYR A 12 6.83 16.03 -15.28
CA TYR A 12 7.52 16.33 -14.02
C TYR A 12 8.40 17.59 -14.11
N LYS A 13 9.01 17.85 -15.28
CA LYS A 13 9.79 19.08 -15.52
C LYS A 13 8.95 20.37 -15.62
N GLN A 14 7.62 20.26 -15.70
CA GLN A 14 6.71 21.38 -15.94
C GLN A 14 5.83 21.73 -14.74
N VAL A 15 5.71 20.85 -13.74
CA VAL A 15 4.83 21.07 -12.60
C VAL A 15 5.64 21.52 -11.39
N ASP A 16 5.25 22.66 -10.82
CA ASP A 16 5.75 23.10 -9.52
C ASP A 16 5.26 22.11 -8.45
N ALA A 17 6.17 21.58 -7.62
CA ALA A 17 5.88 20.50 -6.69
C ALA A 17 4.87 20.96 -5.63
N THR A 18 3.59 20.81 -5.92
CA THR A 18 2.53 21.13 -4.97
C THR A 18 2.47 19.97 -3.98
N HIS A 19 2.97 20.19 -2.76
CA HIS A 19 2.92 19.18 -1.70
C HIS A 19 1.46 18.85 -1.36
N MET A 20 1.04 17.61 -1.64
CA MET A 20 -0.35 17.17 -1.52
C MET A 20 -0.75 16.86 -0.07
N CYS A 21 0.22 16.69 0.83
CA CYS A 21 -0.06 16.46 2.24
C CYS A 21 -0.12 17.76 3.03
N ASP A 22 -1.01 17.74 4.02
CA ASP A 22 -1.04 18.74 5.07
C ASP A 22 0.18 18.58 5.99
N GLU A 23 1.14 19.48 5.86
CA GLU A 23 2.35 19.54 6.69
C GLU A 23 2.07 20.04 8.12
N SER A 24 0.86 20.53 8.41
CA SER A 24 0.50 21.06 9.73
C SER A 24 0.33 19.97 10.79
N GLN A 25 0.17 18.72 10.36
CA GLN A 25 0.16 17.56 11.25
C GLN A 25 1.54 16.90 11.18
N HIS A 26 2.25 16.84 12.32
CA HIS A 26 3.55 16.20 12.47
C HIS A 26 3.47 14.67 12.27
N VAL A 27 3.18 14.23 11.05
CA VAL A 27 3.21 12.84 10.64
C VAL A 27 4.68 12.47 10.41
N GLN A 28 5.21 11.63 11.30
CA GLN A 28 6.66 11.35 11.44
C GLN A 28 7.33 10.74 10.20
N ASN A 29 6.56 10.33 9.19
CA ASN A 29 7.05 9.68 7.98
C ASN A 29 6.51 10.30 6.68
N ALA A 30 5.89 11.48 6.74
CA ALA A 30 5.31 12.13 5.57
C ALA A 30 6.36 12.48 4.49
N PHE A 31 7.60 12.76 4.90
CA PHE A 31 8.75 13.01 4.01
C PHE A 31 9.27 11.75 3.29
N ILE A 32 8.70 10.58 3.57
CA ILE A 32 8.94 9.34 2.82
C ILE A 32 7.74 9.00 1.94
N TYR A 33 6.52 9.09 2.50
CA TYR A 33 5.32 8.55 1.86
C TYR A 33 4.44 9.56 1.14
N CYS A 34 4.65 10.86 1.35
CA CYS A 34 3.83 11.90 0.74
C CYS A 34 4.60 12.99 -0.01
N TYR A 35 5.75 13.38 0.51
CA TYR A 35 6.64 14.32 -0.15
C TYR A 35 8.09 13.87 0.06
N GLY A 36 9.04 14.54 -0.56
CA GLY A 36 10.46 14.35 -0.31
C GLY A 36 11.21 13.68 -1.46
N PRO A 37 12.55 13.80 -1.45
CA PRO A 37 13.39 13.47 -2.61
C PRO A 37 13.35 11.99 -2.97
N LEU A 38 13.15 11.10 -1.98
CA LEU A 38 13.09 9.67 -2.21
C LEU A 38 11.79 9.26 -2.93
N LEU A 39 10.63 9.80 -2.53
CA LEU A 39 9.37 9.56 -3.24
C LEU A 39 9.39 10.17 -4.64
N GLU A 40 9.94 11.37 -4.78
CA GLU A 40 10.12 12.05 -6.07
C GLU A 40 10.98 11.23 -7.02
N ALA A 41 12.11 10.72 -6.55
CA ALA A 41 12.99 9.85 -7.34
C ALA A 41 12.30 8.57 -7.81
N VAL A 42 11.59 7.88 -6.90
CA VAL A 42 10.83 6.66 -7.23
C VAL A 42 9.78 6.92 -8.31
N ASN A 43 9.05 8.03 -8.18
CA ASN A 43 8.01 8.41 -9.14
C ASN A 43 8.58 8.89 -10.48
N TYR A 44 9.65 9.68 -10.47
CA TYR A 44 10.32 10.20 -11.67
C TYR A 44 10.82 9.06 -12.57
N HIS A 45 11.45 8.06 -11.96
CA HIS A 45 11.96 6.88 -12.67
C HIS A 45 10.90 5.81 -12.94
N ALA A 46 9.68 6.00 -12.44
CA ALA A 46 8.57 5.05 -12.57
C ALA A 46 8.98 3.61 -12.19
N LEU A 47 9.67 3.46 -11.05
CA LEU A 47 10.17 2.17 -10.57
C LEU A 47 9.08 1.11 -10.46
N PHE A 48 7.86 1.55 -10.16
CA PHE A 48 6.68 0.69 -10.04
C PHE A 48 5.64 1.06 -11.11
N LYS A 49 4.93 0.03 -11.60
CA LYS A 49 3.84 0.19 -12.56
C LYS A 49 2.64 0.92 -11.94
N ASP A 50 2.31 0.59 -10.69
CA ASP A 50 1.30 1.26 -9.88
C ASP A 50 2.01 2.19 -8.89
N SER A 51 1.65 3.48 -8.88
CA SER A 51 2.22 4.43 -7.92
C SER A 51 1.88 4.09 -6.47
N LYS A 52 0.83 3.29 -6.25
CA LYS A 52 0.46 2.80 -4.93
C LYS A 52 1.41 1.75 -4.38
N ASP A 53 2.14 1.03 -5.23
CA ASP A 53 3.00 -0.06 -4.76
C ASP A 53 4.06 0.45 -3.79
N PHE A 54 4.76 1.55 -4.12
CA PHE A 54 5.79 2.11 -3.26
C PHE A 54 5.26 2.65 -1.94
N VAL A 55 4.17 3.43 -1.98
CA VAL A 55 3.61 4.04 -0.77
C VAL A 55 3.00 3.00 0.17
N ASP A 56 2.69 1.80 -0.31
CA ASP A 56 2.23 0.67 0.51
C ASP A 56 3.39 -0.17 1.08
N MET A 57 4.65 0.13 0.75
CA MET A 57 5.79 -0.63 1.25
C MET A 57 6.19 -0.19 2.66
N PRO A 58 6.19 -1.07 3.67
CA PRO A 58 6.69 -0.72 4.99
C PRO A 58 8.20 -0.46 5.02
N LEU A 59 8.63 0.49 5.85
CA LEU A 59 10.04 0.69 6.15
C LEU A 59 10.58 -0.44 7.03
N LYS A 60 11.80 -0.89 6.75
CA LYS A 60 12.54 -1.84 7.61
C LYS A 60 13.18 -1.15 8.82
N ASN A 61 13.48 0.14 8.68
CA ASN A 61 14.12 1.00 9.70
C ASN A 61 13.23 2.22 10.01
N SER A 62 13.68 3.12 10.89
CA SER A 62 12.96 4.38 11.11
C SER A 62 12.94 5.24 9.82
N PRO A 63 11.95 6.14 9.67
CA PRO A 63 11.92 7.12 8.57
C PRO A 63 13.22 7.94 8.49
N ASP A 64 13.70 8.43 9.63
CA ASP A 64 14.92 9.25 9.71
C ASP A 64 16.17 8.48 9.28
N ASP A 65 16.33 7.23 9.73
CA ASP A 65 17.49 6.43 9.36
C ASP A 65 17.47 6.06 7.88
N THR A 66 16.28 5.82 7.33
CA THR A 66 16.10 5.56 5.90
C THR A 66 16.44 6.78 5.06
N GLN A 67 15.98 7.97 5.46
CA GLN A 67 16.34 9.22 4.76
C GLN A 67 17.84 9.52 4.86
N LYS A 68 18.45 9.37 6.05
CA LYS A 68 19.90 9.54 6.20
C LYS A 68 20.69 8.58 5.32
N ALA A 69 20.22 7.34 5.16
CA ALA A 69 20.84 6.38 4.28
C ALA A 69 20.70 6.77 2.80
N PHE A 70 19.53 7.29 2.40
CA PHE A 70 19.30 7.81 1.07
C PHE A 70 20.22 9.00 0.76
N ASP A 71 20.26 9.99 1.65
CA ASP A 71 21.12 11.18 1.53
C ASP A 71 22.59 10.82 1.45
N LYS A 72 23.02 9.81 2.23
CA LYS A 72 24.40 9.30 2.19
C LYS A 72 24.73 8.64 0.84
N GLN A 73 23.78 7.94 0.22
CA GLN A 73 24.01 7.22 -1.02
C GLN A 73 23.91 8.12 -2.26
N PHE A 74 22.98 9.07 -2.27
CA PHE A 74 22.67 9.87 -3.47
C PHE A 74 22.97 11.37 -3.31
N GLY A 75 23.03 11.90 -2.08
CA GLY A 75 23.26 13.31 -1.77
C GLY A 75 22.00 14.04 -1.28
N VAL A 76 22.17 15.05 -0.41
CA VAL A 76 21.08 15.75 0.31
C VAL A 76 20.20 16.65 -0.58
N ASN A 77 20.67 17.03 -1.77
CA ASN A 77 19.94 17.86 -2.73
C ASN A 77 20.04 17.29 -4.16
N ILE A 78 20.04 15.97 -4.26
CA ILE A 78 20.14 15.28 -5.55
C ILE A 78 18.86 15.52 -6.36
N HIS A 79 19.01 15.87 -7.63
CA HIS A 79 17.87 15.93 -8.54
C HIS A 79 17.50 14.51 -9.00
N PRO A 80 16.21 14.18 -9.13
CA PRO A 80 15.79 12.82 -9.44
C PRO A 80 16.37 12.32 -10.77
N GLU A 81 16.60 13.19 -11.76
CA GLU A 81 17.27 12.84 -13.03
C GLU A 81 18.71 12.36 -12.90
N ASP A 82 19.42 12.75 -11.84
CA ASP A 82 20.82 12.41 -11.60
C ASP A 82 20.96 11.06 -10.86
N ILE A 83 19.86 10.47 -10.40
CA ILE A 83 19.84 9.19 -9.72
C ILE A 83 19.79 8.05 -10.75
N ASP A 84 20.71 7.09 -10.63
CA ASP A 84 20.64 5.84 -11.40
C ASP A 84 19.45 4.99 -10.92
N PRO A 85 18.46 4.66 -11.79
CA PRO A 85 17.28 3.89 -11.41
C PRO A 85 17.62 2.47 -10.92
N ILE A 86 18.72 1.87 -11.36
CA ILE A 86 19.16 0.55 -10.89
C ILE A 86 19.61 0.65 -9.43
N GLN A 87 20.40 1.67 -9.10
CA GLN A 87 20.86 1.89 -7.72
C GLN A 87 19.70 2.28 -6.81
N LEU A 88 18.75 3.06 -7.31
CA LEU A 88 17.53 3.39 -6.57
C LEU A 88 16.69 2.15 -6.27
N ASN A 89 16.52 1.24 -7.22
CA ASN A 89 15.80 -0.01 -6.98
C ASN A 89 16.50 -0.87 -5.92
N ILE A 90 17.83 -0.99 -5.97
CA ILE A 90 18.62 -1.71 -4.94
C ILE A 90 18.40 -1.06 -3.56
N PHE A 91 18.39 0.27 -3.49
CA PHE A 91 18.10 0.99 -2.25
C PHE A 91 16.71 0.65 -1.72
N VAL A 92 15.68 0.73 -2.56
CA VAL A 92 14.29 0.42 -2.17
C VAL A 92 14.20 -1.02 -1.66
N GLU A 93 14.80 -2.00 -2.36
CA GLU A 93 14.82 -3.39 -1.92
C GLU A 93 15.54 -3.59 -0.58
N ALA A 94 16.57 -2.81 -0.29
CA ALA A 94 17.32 -2.89 0.96
C ALA A 94 16.53 -2.31 2.15
N TYR A 95 15.85 -1.18 1.98
CA TYR A 95 15.22 -0.41 3.08
C TYR A 95 13.71 -0.61 3.24
N PHE A 96 13.04 -1.17 2.24
CA PHE A 96 11.59 -1.39 2.27
C PHE A 96 11.24 -2.87 2.21
N SER A 97 10.13 -3.22 2.86
CA SER A 97 9.49 -4.53 2.80
C SER A 97 8.45 -4.55 1.67
N LYS A 98 7.97 -5.74 1.30
CA LYS A 98 6.94 -5.85 0.26
C LYS A 98 5.63 -5.22 0.73
N ALA A 99 4.92 -4.54 -0.17
CA ALA A 99 3.61 -3.99 0.11
C ALA A 99 2.62 -5.07 0.62
N GLY A 100 1.95 -4.80 1.73
CA GLY A 100 1.04 -5.74 2.38
C GLY A 100 1.70 -6.80 3.26
N SER A 101 3.02 -6.74 3.50
CA SER A 101 3.72 -7.62 4.45
C SER A 101 3.34 -7.36 5.90
N GLU A 102 2.71 -6.22 6.16
CA GLU A 102 2.17 -5.75 7.42
C GLU A 102 0.78 -6.33 7.78
N LEU A 103 0.20 -7.12 6.86
CA LEU A 103 -1.14 -7.70 6.98
C LEU A 103 -1.10 -9.23 7.09
N ILE A 104 -1.99 -9.76 7.92
CA ILE A 104 -2.25 -11.19 8.02
C ILE A 104 -3.68 -11.52 7.62
N ASN A 105 -3.87 -12.69 7.01
CA ASN A 105 -5.21 -13.20 6.69
C ASN A 105 -5.94 -13.59 7.97
N CYS A 106 -7.23 -13.29 8.03
CA CYS A 106 -8.13 -13.77 9.07
C CYS A 106 -9.31 -14.54 8.47
N THR A 107 -10.15 -15.08 9.34
CA THR A 107 -11.46 -15.62 8.94
C THR A 107 -12.49 -14.90 9.80
N PRO A 108 -13.50 -14.24 9.21
CA PRO A 108 -14.52 -13.55 9.98
C PRO A 108 -15.17 -14.48 11.00
N SER A 109 -15.44 -13.98 12.20
CA SER A 109 -15.88 -14.81 13.32
C SER A 109 -17.20 -15.56 13.10
N ASP A 110 -18.07 -15.03 12.24
CA ASP A 110 -19.38 -15.56 11.87
C ASP A 110 -19.35 -16.39 10.57
N TRP A 111 -18.17 -16.54 9.97
CA TRP A 111 -18.01 -17.27 8.73
C TRP A 111 -18.24 -18.78 8.92
N THR A 112 -18.96 -19.40 7.99
CA THR A 112 -19.18 -20.85 7.94
C THR A 112 -19.01 -21.36 6.51
N GLU A 113 -18.45 -22.56 6.35
CA GLU A 113 -18.22 -23.17 5.02
C GLU A 113 -19.54 -23.39 4.26
N PHE A 114 -20.62 -23.71 4.98
CA PHE A 114 -21.94 -24.02 4.40
C PHE A 114 -23.06 -23.18 5.02
N PRO A 115 -23.17 -21.88 4.68
CA PRO A 115 -24.23 -21.02 5.22
C PRO A 115 -25.62 -21.52 4.83
N ALA A 116 -26.55 -21.59 5.78
CA ALA A 116 -27.89 -22.13 5.57
C ALA A 116 -28.63 -21.45 4.39
N LYS A 117 -28.51 -20.12 4.25
CA LYS A 117 -29.07 -19.36 3.12
C LYS A 117 -28.52 -19.86 1.78
N ILE A 118 -27.20 -20.03 1.67
CA ILE A 118 -26.55 -20.52 0.44
C ILE A 118 -26.99 -21.97 0.16
N MET A 119 -27.04 -22.83 1.17
CA MET A 119 -27.46 -24.23 1.00
C MET A 119 -28.92 -24.38 0.55
N SER A 120 -29.76 -23.36 0.78
CA SER A 120 -31.16 -23.34 0.34
C SER A 120 -31.35 -23.07 -1.16
N ILE A 121 -30.30 -22.59 -1.86
CA ILE A 121 -30.33 -22.31 -3.30
C ILE A 121 -30.56 -23.63 -4.07
N GLN A 122 -31.64 -23.73 -4.83
CA GLN A 122 -32.04 -24.98 -5.51
C GLN A 122 -31.12 -25.36 -6.67
N ASP A 123 -30.69 -24.39 -7.47
CA ASP A 123 -29.78 -24.62 -8.59
C ASP A 123 -28.37 -24.98 -8.09
N PRO A 124 -27.85 -26.18 -8.42
CA PRO A 124 -26.53 -26.62 -7.95
C PRO A 124 -25.37 -25.72 -8.41
N LYS A 125 -25.43 -25.17 -9.63
CA LYS A 125 -24.37 -24.30 -10.16
C LYS A 125 -24.37 -22.95 -9.45
N MET A 126 -25.55 -22.39 -9.20
CA MET A 126 -25.68 -21.13 -8.44
C MET A 126 -25.26 -21.32 -6.98
N ARG A 127 -25.58 -22.47 -6.38
CA ARG A 127 -25.13 -22.83 -5.02
C ARG A 127 -23.60 -22.92 -4.95
N GLU A 128 -22.98 -23.62 -5.90
CA GLU A 128 -21.52 -23.74 -5.98
C GLU A 128 -20.84 -22.38 -6.17
N TRP A 129 -21.38 -21.54 -7.08
CA TRP A 129 -20.90 -20.18 -7.26
C TRP A 129 -20.99 -19.34 -5.98
N ALA A 130 -22.11 -19.40 -5.25
CA ALA A 130 -22.28 -18.69 -3.99
C ALA A 130 -21.33 -19.21 -2.89
N LEU A 131 -21.07 -20.53 -2.83
CA LEU A 131 -20.06 -21.09 -1.93
C LEU A 131 -18.65 -20.61 -2.28
N ASN A 132 -18.32 -20.47 -3.57
CA ASN A 132 -17.05 -19.90 -4.00
C ASN A 132 -16.92 -18.43 -3.59
N LEU A 133 -17.98 -17.63 -3.72
CA LEU A 133 -18.00 -16.26 -3.18
C LEU A 133 -17.80 -16.24 -1.67
N ASN A 134 -18.47 -17.14 -0.93
CA ASN A 134 -18.31 -17.24 0.52
C ASN A 134 -16.85 -17.50 0.93
N ARG A 135 -16.11 -18.31 0.16
CA ARG A 135 -14.68 -18.58 0.42
C ARG A 135 -13.79 -17.36 0.19
N ILE A 136 -14.18 -16.41 -0.66
CA ILE A 136 -13.41 -15.18 -0.90
C ILE A 136 -13.31 -14.33 0.37
N TRP A 137 -14.29 -14.37 1.28
CA TRP A 137 -14.20 -13.63 2.55
C TRP A 137 -12.96 -13.99 3.38
N LYS A 138 -12.48 -15.24 3.30
CA LYS A 138 -11.25 -15.68 3.98
C LYS A 138 -9.98 -15.10 3.38
N THR A 139 -10.02 -14.66 2.13
CA THR A 139 -8.86 -14.03 1.47
C THR A 139 -8.89 -12.51 1.62
N LEU A 140 -10.08 -11.93 1.75
CA LEU A 140 -10.31 -10.49 1.94
C LEU A 140 -10.27 -10.05 3.39
N CYS A 141 -10.52 -10.95 4.35
CA CYS A 141 -10.33 -10.67 5.77
C CYS A 141 -8.86 -10.44 6.07
N LYS A 142 -8.55 -9.25 6.58
CA LYS A 142 -7.23 -8.82 7.00
C LYS A 142 -7.24 -8.39 8.46
N ARG A 143 -6.08 -8.56 9.09
CA ARG A 143 -5.75 -7.95 10.37
C ARG A 143 -4.35 -7.37 10.27
N VAL A 144 -4.16 -6.19 10.87
CA VAL A 144 -2.84 -5.56 10.96
C VAL A 144 -2.01 -6.32 12.00
N LEU A 145 -0.74 -6.59 11.70
CA LEU A 145 0.17 -7.24 12.64
C LEU A 145 0.26 -6.46 13.97
N PRO A 146 0.02 -7.08 15.14
CA PRO A 146 0.01 -6.37 16.42
C PRO A 146 1.29 -5.62 16.76
N GLU A 147 2.45 -6.11 16.31
CA GLU A 147 3.76 -5.48 16.52
C GLU A 147 3.86 -4.05 15.94
N ILE A 148 3.04 -3.74 14.94
CA ILE A 148 2.99 -2.43 14.27
C ILE A 148 2.54 -1.33 15.22
N ALA A 149 1.73 -1.66 16.24
CA ALA A 149 1.26 -0.69 17.22
C ALA A 149 2.39 0.09 17.90
N ASN A 150 3.59 -0.49 17.99
CA ASN A 150 4.75 0.13 18.61
C ASN A 150 5.72 0.78 17.61
N GLN A 151 5.43 0.73 16.30
CA GLN A 151 6.32 1.18 15.22
C GLN A 151 5.53 1.83 14.06
N VAL A 152 4.45 2.56 14.40
CA VAL A 152 3.51 3.14 13.42
C VAL A 152 4.16 4.11 12.43
N ASP A 153 5.29 4.70 12.81
CA ASP A 153 6.11 5.58 11.98
C ASP A 153 6.71 4.87 10.76
N ARG A 154 6.80 3.54 10.77
CA ARG A 154 7.36 2.76 9.64
C ARG A 154 6.37 2.41 8.55
N TYR A 155 5.11 2.80 8.69
CA TYR A 155 4.01 2.37 7.83
C TYR A 155 3.20 3.57 7.36
N SER A 156 2.74 3.52 6.11
CA SER A 156 1.69 4.42 5.60
C SER A 156 0.29 3.96 6.03
N LEU A 157 0.12 2.65 6.26
CA LEU A 157 -1.11 2.06 6.77
C LEU A 157 -1.36 2.51 8.22
N ILE A 158 -2.53 3.07 8.47
CA ILE A 158 -2.97 3.43 9.82
C ILE A 158 -3.26 2.14 10.60
N TYR A 159 -2.59 1.97 11.75
CA TYR A 159 -2.78 0.81 12.60
C TYR A 159 -4.23 0.71 13.11
N MET A 160 -4.79 -0.50 13.03
CA MET A 160 -6.13 -0.80 13.51
C MET A 160 -6.13 -2.19 14.18
N PRO A 161 -6.58 -2.32 15.44
CA PRO A 161 -6.42 -3.54 16.22
C PRO A 161 -7.43 -4.65 15.87
N TYR A 162 -8.46 -4.34 15.09
CA TYR A 162 -9.53 -5.28 14.73
C TYR A 162 -9.33 -5.84 13.32
N GLU A 163 -10.07 -6.93 13.07
CA GLU A 163 -10.19 -7.50 11.73
C GLU A 163 -11.03 -6.59 10.84
N PHE A 164 -10.72 -6.58 9.55
CA PHE A 164 -11.47 -5.83 8.56
C PHE A 164 -11.50 -6.57 7.22
N ILE A 165 -12.44 -6.21 6.37
CA ILE A 165 -12.53 -6.73 5.01
C ILE A 165 -11.92 -5.70 4.06
N ALA A 166 -10.84 -6.08 3.37
CA ALA A 166 -10.28 -5.29 2.28
C ALA A 166 -11.04 -5.57 0.97
N PRO A 167 -11.20 -4.59 0.05
CA PRO A 167 -11.83 -4.83 -1.25
C PRO A 167 -11.07 -5.86 -2.12
N GLY A 168 -9.75 -5.97 -1.92
CA GLY A 168 -8.88 -6.90 -2.62
C GLY A 168 -8.08 -6.28 -3.77
N GLY A 169 -7.16 -7.08 -4.33
CA GLY A 169 -6.25 -6.61 -5.37
C GLY A 169 -5.24 -5.60 -4.83
N ARG A 170 -5.18 -4.40 -5.45
CA ARG A 170 -4.30 -3.30 -5.03
C ARG A 170 -4.74 -2.62 -3.73
N PHE A 171 -5.97 -2.85 -3.28
CA PHE A 171 -6.56 -2.20 -2.13
C PHE A 171 -6.37 -3.08 -0.89
N ARG A 172 -5.53 -2.62 0.02
CA ARG A 172 -5.08 -3.37 1.20
C ARG A 172 -5.60 -2.79 2.51
N GLU A 173 -6.18 -1.60 2.44
CA GLU A 173 -6.73 -0.86 3.57
C GLU A 173 -8.23 -1.09 3.72
N LEU A 174 -8.77 -0.65 4.86
CA LEU A 174 -10.20 -0.51 5.04
C LEU A 174 -10.71 0.70 4.23
N TYR A 175 -11.70 0.48 3.37
CA TYR A 175 -12.40 1.55 2.65
C TYR A 175 -13.78 1.77 3.28
N TYR A 176 -14.05 3.03 3.65
CA TYR A 176 -15.22 3.39 4.47
C TYR A 176 -16.55 2.90 3.88
N TRP A 177 -16.88 3.32 2.66
CA TRP A 177 -18.13 2.95 1.99
C TRP A 177 -18.18 1.47 1.58
N ASP A 178 -17.08 0.86 1.13
CA ASP A 178 -16.99 -0.58 0.83
C ASP A 178 -17.34 -1.44 2.06
N ALA A 179 -16.87 -1.03 3.25
CA ALA A 179 -17.15 -1.74 4.50
C ALA A 179 -18.64 -1.84 4.80
N THR A 180 -19.45 -0.86 4.39
CA THR A 180 -20.91 -0.90 4.59
C THR A 180 -21.58 -2.05 3.81
N GLY A 181 -21.03 -2.40 2.65
CA GLY A 181 -21.48 -3.54 1.84
C GLY A 181 -21.00 -4.89 2.40
N SER A 182 -19.80 -4.92 2.98
CA SER A 182 -19.20 -6.14 3.54
C SER A 182 -19.83 -6.62 4.85
N LEU A 183 -20.46 -5.73 5.63
CA LEU A 183 -21.05 -6.04 6.94
C LEU A 183 -22.48 -6.64 6.90
N LYS A 184 -23.07 -6.87 5.70
CA LYS A 184 -24.52 -7.14 5.55
C LYS A 184 -24.91 -8.51 4.96
N VAL A 185 -24.04 -9.52 4.97
CA VAL A 185 -24.36 -10.85 4.36
C VAL A 185 -24.93 -11.85 5.38
#